data_AF-A0A3B0Q0F1-F1
#
_entry.id   AF-A0A3B0Q0F1-F1
#
_cell.length_a   1.000
_cell.length_b   1.000
_cell.length_c   1.000
_cell.angle_alpha   90.00
_cell.angle_beta   90.00
_cell.angle_gamma   90.00
#
_symmetry.space_group_name_H-M   'P 1'
#
loop_
_entity.id
_entity.type
_entity.pdbx_description
1 polymer ?
#
loop_
_entity_poly.entity_id
_entity_poly.type
_entity_poly.pdbx_seq_one_letter_code
_entity_poly.pdbx_strand_id
1 'polypeptide(L)'
;MEISHILEDLAYDEGTLPREAIEAAIVKHTQITPYLLQILEDATERVPELINDGSYQGHLYAMYLLAQFRETRALPLIIKLFSYTDDTPHAIAGDVLTEDLPRILASVCDDASLIKELIEAPGINPYVKAAGISSLVHLVGIKKISRDTTIRYFGELLNYRLEKSPSFAWDSLIAAICALYPAELFYPISKAFNAGLVDITFISMEDVTNIINEETTESCLQELLSSPELINDTLEEMEKWLEDFPIEP
;
A
#
# COMPACT_ATOMS: atom_id res chain seq x y z
N MET A 1 22.73 -14.77 14.48
CA MET A 1 23.32 -14.06 13.32
C MET A 1 23.79 -12.66 13.68
N GLU A 2 24.90 -12.20 13.11
CA GLU A 2 25.37 -10.81 13.21
C GLU A 2 24.55 -9.89 12.29
N ILE A 3 24.41 -8.60 12.62
CA ILE A 3 23.59 -7.67 11.84
C ILE A 3 24.06 -7.59 10.37
N SER A 4 25.37 -7.57 10.13
CA SER A 4 25.91 -7.51 8.77
C SER A 4 25.50 -8.71 7.92
N HIS A 5 25.51 -9.93 8.47
CA HIS A 5 25.08 -11.12 7.73
C HIS A 5 23.57 -11.10 7.47
N ILE A 6 22.76 -10.63 8.44
CA ILE A 6 21.31 -10.47 8.22
C ILE A 6 21.06 -9.53 7.04
N LEU A 7 21.75 -8.39 6.99
CA LEU A 7 21.55 -7.41 5.91
C LEU A 7 22.03 -7.94 4.56
N GLU A 8 23.09 -8.74 4.52
CA GLU A 8 23.59 -9.38 3.30
C GLU A 8 22.60 -10.42 2.76
N ASP A 9 22.11 -11.31 3.62
CA ASP A 9 21.12 -12.34 3.26
C ASP A 9 19.77 -11.76 2.83
N LEU A 10 19.40 -10.58 3.34
CA LEU A 10 18.19 -9.86 2.92
C LEU A 10 18.40 -9.04 1.63
N ALA A 11 19.64 -8.73 1.25
CA ALA A 11 19.89 -7.80 0.16
C ALA A 11 19.63 -8.41 -1.21
N TYR A 12 19.95 -9.69 -1.39
CA TYR A 12 19.92 -10.34 -2.70
C TYR A 12 19.05 -11.59 -2.69
N ASP A 13 18.26 -11.74 -3.75
CA ASP A 13 17.51 -12.94 -4.04
C ASP A 13 18.45 -14.04 -4.55
N GLU A 14 18.65 -15.06 -3.73
CA GLU A 14 19.41 -16.27 -4.08
C GLU A 14 18.51 -17.40 -4.60
N GLY A 15 17.25 -17.11 -4.94
CA GLY A 15 16.24 -18.09 -5.36
C GLY A 15 15.64 -18.89 -4.20
N THR A 16 15.92 -18.48 -2.95
CA THR A 16 15.34 -19.07 -1.75
C THR A 16 15.02 -17.99 -0.73
N LEU A 17 13.87 -18.11 -0.07
CA LEU A 17 13.48 -17.21 1.02
C LEU A 17 14.51 -17.25 2.16
N PRO A 18 15.13 -16.11 2.54
CA PRO A 18 16.12 -16.05 3.62
C PRO A 18 15.44 -16.08 5.01
N ARG A 19 14.82 -17.22 5.34
CA ARG A 19 14.00 -17.41 6.55
C ARG A 19 14.76 -17.07 7.83
N GLU A 20 15.99 -17.59 7.97
CA GLU A 20 16.82 -17.34 9.15
C GLU A 20 17.16 -15.85 9.29
N ALA A 21 17.35 -15.14 8.18
CA ALA A 21 17.63 -13.70 8.19
C ALA A 21 16.40 -12.89 8.61
N ILE A 22 15.22 -13.20 8.08
CA ILE A 22 13.96 -12.56 8.48
C ILE A 22 13.68 -12.77 9.97
N GLU A 23 13.77 -14.01 10.46
CA GLU A 23 13.57 -14.33 11.87
C GLU A 23 14.61 -13.62 12.76
N ALA A 24 15.88 -13.63 12.36
CA ALA A 24 16.94 -12.96 13.10
C ALA A 24 16.75 -11.43 13.12
N ALA A 25 16.26 -10.83 12.02
CA ALA A 25 15.90 -9.42 11.95
C ALA A 25 14.77 -9.08 12.92
N ILE A 26 13.71 -9.89 12.97
CA ILE A 26 12.58 -9.73 13.88
C ILE A 26 13.06 -9.80 15.34
N VAL A 27 13.86 -10.81 15.69
CA VAL A 27 14.43 -10.95 17.05
C VAL A 27 15.34 -9.77 17.41
N LYS A 28 16.06 -9.22 16.44
CA LYS A 28 17.00 -8.09 16.63
C LYS A 28 16.39 -6.74 16.29
N HIS A 29 15.06 -6.62 16.28
CA HIS A 29 14.30 -5.43 15.91
C HIS A 29 15.02 -4.10 16.23
N THR A 30 15.25 -3.76 17.51
CA THR A 30 15.86 -2.47 17.89
C THR A 30 17.25 -2.24 17.28
N GLN A 31 18.05 -3.29 17.11
CA GLN A 31 19.41 -3.18 16.58
C GLN A 31 19.42 -3.04 15.06
N ILE A 32 18.47 -3.68 14.36
CA ILE A 32 18.45 -3.69 12.90
C ILE A 32 17.72 -2.49 12.31
N THR A 33 16.72 -1.93 13.01
CA THR A 33 15.88 -0.80 12.52
C THR A 33 16.68 0.37 11.91
N PRO A 34 17.78 0.88 12.51
CA PRO A 34 18.54 1.98 11.91
C PRO A 34 19.12 1.62 10.53
N TYR A 35 19.52 0.36 10.34
CA TYR A 35 20.09 -0.12 9.07
C TYR A 35 19.00 -0.32 8.01
N LEU A 36 17.82 -0.80 8.40
CA LEU A 36 16.67 -0.91 7.48
C LEU A 36 16.22 0.48 6.99
N LEU A 37 16.21 1.48 7.87
CA LEU A 37 15.95 2.86 7.49
C LEU A 37 17.02 3.40 6.53
N GLN A 38 18.30 3.10 6.78
CA GLN A 38 19.39 3.47 5.87
C GLN A 38 19.23 2.83 4.49
N ILE A 39 18.82 1.56 4.43
CA ILE A 39 18.53 0.89 3.16
C ILE A 39 17.47 1.64 2.36
N LEU A 40 16.37 2.08 3.01
CA LEU A 40 15.34 2.86 2.32
C LEU A 40 15.83 4.24 1.91
N GLU A 41 16.62 4.92 2.74
CA GLU A 41 17.21 6.22 2.40
C GLU A 41 18.11 6.11 1.17
N ASP A 42 19.03 5.15 1.18
CA ASP A 42 19.95 4.86 0.08
C ASP A 42 19.20 4.46 -1.19
N ALA A 43 18.13 3.66 -1.06
CA ALA A 43 17.28 3.26 -2.18
C ALA A 43 16.68 4.49 -2.89
N THR A 44 16.33 5.55 -2.14
CA THR A 44 15.80 6.79 -2.74
C THR A 44 16.85 7.55 -3.56
N GLU A 45 18.14 7.30 -3.35
CA GLU A 45 19.24 7.96 -4.04
C GLU A 45 19.77 7.12 -5.22
N ARG A 46 19.48 5.82 -5.23
CA ARG A 46 20.06 4.83 -6.15
C ARG A 46 19.03 4.10 -7.01
N VAL A 47 17.88 4.72 -7.26
CA VAL A 47 16.77 4.11 -8.04
C VAL A 47 17.18 3.50 -9.38
N PRO A 48 18.02 4.16 -10.22
CA PRO A 48 18.47 3.52 -11.46
C PRO A 48 19.28 2.24 -11.23
N GLU A 49 20.02 2.13 -10.12
CA GLU A 49 20.78 0.93 -9.77
C GLU A 49 19.83 -0.18 -9.30
N LEU A 50 18.83 0.16 -8.48
CA LEU A 50 17.79 -0.79 -8.03
C LEU A 50 17.07 -1.44 -9.20
N ILE A 51 16.67 -0.65 -10.21
CA ILE A 51 15.94 -1.16 -11.37
C ILE A 51 16.81 -2.08 -12.23
N ASN A 52 18.12 -1.82 -12.30
CA ASN A 52 19.04 -2.58 -13.13
C ASN A 52 19.57 -3.86 -12.45
N ASP A 53 19.49 -3.94 -11.12
CA ASP A 53 19.86 -5.11 -10.34
C ASP A 53 18.62 -5.95 -10.00
N GLY A 54 18.23 -6.82 -10.92
CA GLY A 54 17.07 -7.70 -10.74
C GLY A 54 17.22 -8.71 -9.60
N SER A 55 18.42 -8.86 -9.02
CA SER A 55 18.62 -9.72 -7.85
C SER A 55 18.49 -8.97 -6.53
N TYR A 56 18.52 -7.64 -6.52
CA TYR A 56 18.44 -6.87 -5.29
C TYR A 56 17.00 -6.76 -4.77
N GLN A 57 16.78 -7.17 -3.51
CA GLN A 57 15.48 -7.14 -2.82
C GLN A 57 15.53 -6.42 -1.47
N GLY A 58 16.69 -5.87 -1.09
CA GLY A 58 16.92 -5.33 0.25
C GLY A 58 15.93 -4.24 0.69
N HIS A 59 15.49 -3.37 -0.23
CA HIS A 59 14.50 -2.33 0.07
C HIS A 59 13.11 -2.92 0.32
N LEU A 60 12.72 -3.99 -0.37
CA LEU A 60 11.44 -4.66 -0.13
C LEU A 60 11.42 -5.30 1.26
N TYR A 61 12.45 -6.08 1.61
CA TYR A 61 12.54 -6.66 2.95
C TYR A 61 12.59 -5.58 4.05
N ALA A 62 13.30 -4.48 3.80
CA ALA A 62 13.29 -3.35 4.72
C ALA A 62 11.88 -2.77 4.90
N MET A 63 11.10 -2.61 3.82
CA MET A 63 9.71 -2.15 3.89
C MET A 63 8.83 -3.07 4.74
N TYR A 64 8.86 -4.39 4.52
CA TYR A 64 8.05 -5.34 5.29
C TYR A 64 8.45 -5.38 6.76
N LEU A 65 9.75 -5.46 7.06
CA LEU A 65 10.22 -5.49 8.44
C LEU A 65 9.90 -4.18 9.18
N LEU A 66 10.12 -3.02 8.55
CA LEU A 66 9.76 -1.72 9.14
C LEU A 66 8.25 -1.57 9.33
N ALA A 67 7.45 -2.11 8.40
CA ALA A 67 6.00 -2.20 8.54
C ALA A 67 5.62 -3.06 9.76
N GLN A 68 6.16 -4.28 9.88
CA GLN A 68 5.97 -5.16 11.03
C GLN A 68 6.36 -4.48 12.36
N PHE A 69 7.45 -3.71 12.34
CA PHE A 69 7.95 -2.96 13.49
C PHE A 69 7.14 -1.72 13.83
N ARG A 70 6.22 -1.31 12.94
CA ARG A 70 5.46 -0.04 13.03
C ARG A 70 6.39 1.18 13.11
N GLU A 71 7.52 1.13 12.41
CA GLU A 71 8.52 2.19 12.43
C GLU A 71 8.07 3.38 11.57
N THR A 72 7.50 4.40 12.21
CA THR A 72 6.87 5.51 11.51
C THR A 72 7.84 6.42 10.77
N ARG A 73 9.14 6.38 11.10
CA ARG A 73 10.20 7.08 10.34
C ARG A 73 10.35 6.55 8.91
N ALA A 74 9.83 5.34 8.62
CA ALA A 74 9.88 4.76 7.29
C ALA A 74 8.91 5.43 6.30
N LEU A 75 7.75 5.93 6.76
CA LEU A 75 6.72 6.50 5.88
C LEU A 75 7.25 7.55 4.90
N PRO A 76 7.96 8.61 5.32
CA PRO A 76 8.46 9.61 4.37
C PRO A 76 9.49 9.04 3.37
N LEU A 77 10.29 8.04 3.77
CA LEU A 77 11.26 7.38 2.89
C LEU A 77 10.54 6.56 1.81
N ILE A 78 9.53 5.78 2.21
CA ILE A 78 8.70 4.99 1.29
C ILE A 78 7.96 5.92 0.33
N ILE A 79 7.33 6.98 0.83
CA ILE A 79 6.65 7.96 -0.04
C ILE A 79 7.63 8.55 -1.06
N LYS A 80 8.83 8.96 -0.62
CA LYS A 80 9.86 9.48 -1.53
C LYS A 80 10.28 8.44 -2.58
N LEU A 81 10.44 7.18 -2.19
CA LEU A 81 10.82 6.08 -3.07
C LEU A 81 9.78 5.77 -4.16
N PHE A 82 8.50 6.00 -3.89
CA PHE A 82 7.40 5.73 -4.83
C PHE A 82 6.86 6.98 -5.54
N SER A 83 7.32 8.19 -5.20
CA SER A 83 6.83 9.46 -5.76
C SER A 83 7.37 9.77 -7.17
N TYR A 84 7.02 8.92 -8.13
CA TYR A 84 7.39 9.05 -9.54
C TYR A 84 6.15 9.16 -10.43
N THR A 85 6.33 9.78 -11.59
CA THR A 85 5.24 10.00 -12.57
C THR A 85 5.18 8.94 -13.67
N ASP A 86 6.23 8.12 -13.78
CA ASP A 86 6.38 7.05 -14.77
C ASP A 86 6.24 5.67 -14.11
N ASP A 87 6.71 4.62 -14.79
CA ASP A 87 6.64 3.24 -14.31
C ASP A 87 7.73 2.86 -13.30
N THR A 88 8.56 3.81 -12.87
CA THR A 88 9.58 3.59 -11.81
C THR A 88 9.02 2.87 -10.57
N PRO A 89 7.83 3.22 -10.01
CA PRO A 89 7.29 2.54 -8.84
C PRO A 89 7.03 1.04 -9.07
N HIS A 90 6.61 0.67 -10.29
CA HIS A 90 6.42 -0.73 -10.65
C HIS A 90 7.78 -1.41 -10.89
N ALA A 91 8.72 -0.72 -11.54
CA ALA A 91 10.06 -1.28 -11.80
C ALA A 91 10.84 -1.62 -10.51
N ILE A 92 10.62 -0.88 -9.42
CA ILE A 92 11.30 -1.14 -8.14
C ILE A 92 10.56 -2.11 -7.21
N ALA A 93 9.25 -2.31 -7.38
CA ALA A 93 8.45 -3.04 -6.40
C ALA A 93 7.64 -4.20 -6.99
N GLY A 94 7.54 -4.29 -8.31
CA GLY A 94 6.70 -5.28 -8.98
C GLY A 94 5.28 -5.26 -8.43
N ASP A 95 4.81 -6.42 -8.01
CA ASP A 95 3.44 -6.64 -7.49
C ASP A 95 3.26 -6.10 -6.07
N VAL A 96 4.35 -5.87 -5.31
CA VAL A 96 4.27 -5.22 -3.99
C VAL A 96 3.60 -3.84 -4.10
N LEU A 97 3.74 -3.15 -5.24
CA LEU A 97 3.09 -1.86 -5.49
C LEU A 97 1.56 -1.92 -5.33
N THR A 98 0.92 -2.99 -5.79
CA THR A 98 -0.55 -3.10 -5.81
C THR A 98 -1.10 -3.97 -4.70
N GLU A 99 -0.37 -5.02 -4.31
CA GLU A 99 -0.83 -6.00 -3.32
C GLU A 99 -0.55 -5.54 -1.87
N ASP A 100 0.67 -5.07 -1.61
CA ASP A 100 1.16 -4.94 -0.22
C ASP A 100 1.52 -3.52 0.21
N LEU A 101 1.87 -2.65 -0.73
CA LEU A 101 2.14 -1.23 -0.44
C LEU A 101 1.00 -0.55 0.35
N PRO A 102 -0.30 -0.80 0.09
CA PRO A 102 -1.37 -0.25 0.93
C PRO A 102 -1.20 -0.60 2.42
N ARG A 103 -0.92 -1.89 2.71
CA ARG A 103 -0.76 -2.43 4.06
C ARG A 103 0.54 -1.95 4.71
N ILE A 104 1.61 -1.86 3.93
CA ILE A 104 2.91 -1.31 4.36
C ILE A 104 2.76 0.16 4.76
N LEU A 105 2.17 1.00 3.90
CA LEU A 105 1.91 2.42 4.18
C LEU A 105 1.07 2.58 5.45
N ALA A 106 -0.01 1.83 5.59
CA ALA A 106 -0.86 1.86 6.78
C ALA A 106 -0.10 1.42 8.05
N SER A 107 0.82 0.46 7.94
CA SER A 107 1.59 -0.06 9.07
C SER A 107 2.59 0.94 9.63
N VAL A 108 3.20 1.76 8.76
CA VAL A 108 4.18 2.80 9.16
C VAL A 108 3.56 4.20 9.29
N CYS A 109 2.24 4.31 9.11
CA CYS A 109 1.55 5.59 9.19
C CYS A 109 1.31 6.00 10.65
N ASP A 110 1.84 7.15 11.09
CA ASP A 110 1.44 7.75 12.37
C ASP A 110 0.19 8.64 12.22
N ASP A 111 0.23 9.54 11.25
CA ASP A 111 -0.90 10.34 10.81
C ASP A 111 -1.02 10.32 9.28
N ALA A 112 -2.24 10.47 8.78
CA ALA A 112 -2.54 10.28 7.36
C ALA A 112 -2.12 11.46 6.47
N SER A 113 -1.47 12.51 6.97
CA SER A 113 -1.22 13.74 6.19
C SER A 113 -0.33 13.48 4.99
N LEU A 114 0.79 12.78 5.18
CA LEU A 114 1.71 12.46 4.08
C LEU A 114 1.08 11.54 3.03
N ILE A 115 0.22 10.62 3.45
CA ILE A 115 -0.53 9.75 2.53
C ILE A 115 -1.51 10.60 1.70
N LYS A 116 -2.20 11.56 2.32
CA LYS A 116 -3.10 12.47 1.60
C LYS A 116 -2.33 13.34 0.61
N GLU A 117 -1.19 13.90 1.01
CA GLU A 117 -0.32 14.67 0.13
C GLU A 117 0.13 13.85 -1.10
N LEU A 118 0.48 12.57 -0.91
CA LEU A 118 0.82 11.65 -2.00
C LEU A 118 -0.36 11.44 -2.98
N ILE A 119 -1.57 11.20 -2.47
CA ILE A 119 -2.77 10.99 -3.29
C ILE A 119 -3.09 12.24 -4.13
N GLU A 120 -2.96 13.41 -3.52
CA GLU A 120 -3.29 14.71 -4.12
C GLU A 120 -2.20 15.23 -5.09
N ALA A 121 -0.98 14.71 -5.00
CA ALA A 121 0.15 15.16 -5.80
C ALA A 121 -0.12 14.97 -7.32
N PRO A 122 0.06 16.02 -8.15
CA PRO A 122 -0.23 15.95 -9.58
C PRO A 122 0.75 15.01 -10.29
N GLY A 123 0.26 14.22 -11.24
CA GLY A 123 1.10 13.39 -12.11
C GLY A 123 1.76 12.17 -11.45
N ILE A 124 1.63 11.96 -10.14
CA ILE A 124 2.11 10.72 -9.49
C ILE A 124 1.41 9.51 -10.11
N ASN A 125 2.19 8.44 -10.29
CA ASN A 125 1.72 7.16 -10.84
C ASN A 125 0.40 6.73 -10.18
N PRO A 126 -0.62 6.35 -10.98
CA PRO A 126 -1.96 6.09 -10.46
C PRO A 126 -2.03 4.88 -9.53
N TYR A 127 -1.15 3.89 -9.67
CA TYR A 127 -1.07 2.75 -8.75
C TYR A 127 -0.52 3.16 -7.37
N VAL A 128 0.40 4.12 -7.32
CA VAL A 128 0.88 4.69 -6.06
C VAL A 128 -0.22 5.46 -5.34
N LYS A 129 -1.03 6.23 -6.09
CA LYS A 129 -2.20 6.92 -5.53
C LYS A 129 -3.25 5.92 -5.04
N ALA A 130 -3.52 4.87 -5.79
CA ALA A 130 -4.40 3.78 -5.39
C ALA A 130 -3.92 3.12 -4.08
N ALA A 131 -2.63 2.84 -3.96
CA ALA A 131 -2.07 2.30 -2.72
C ALA A 131 -2.25 3.25 -1.53
N GLY A 132 -2.05 4.55 -1.75
CA GLY A 132 -2.37 5.58 -0.76
C GLY A 132 -3.84 5.57 -0.35
N ILE A 133 -4.76 5.51 -1.31
CA ILE A 133 -6.22 5.47 -1.05
C ILE A 133 -6.60 4.23 -0.24
N SER A 134 -6.16 3.04 -0.68
CA SER A 134 -6.42 1.76 0.02
C SER A 134 -5.81 1.74 1.42
N SER A 135 -4.64 2.35 1.63
CA SER A 135 -4.05 2.47 2.97
C SER A 135 -4.95 3.22 3.97
N LEU A 136 -5.75 4.19 3.51
CA LEU A 136 -6.71 4.88 4.37
C LEU A 136 -7.87 3.97 4.80
N VAL A 137 -8.24 2.99 3.98
CA VAL A 137 -9.23 1.96 4.34
C VAL A 137 -8.66 1.06 5.44
N HIS A 138 -7.41 0.59 5.29
CA HIS A 138 -6.72 -0.18 6.32
C HIS A 138 -6.62 0.58 7.65
N LEU A 139 -6.34 1.89 7.62
CA LEU A 139 -6.32 2.72 8.81
C LEU A 139 -7.69 2.85 9.49
N VAL A 140 -8.80 2.79 8.73
CA VAL A 140 -10.15 2.67 9.29
C VAL A 140 -10.36 1.29 9.90
N GLY A 141 -9.94 0.22 9.22
CA GLY A 141 -10.02 -1.16 9.70
C GLY A 141 -9.35 -1.35 11.06
N ILE A 142 -8.15 -0.81 11.24
CA ILE A 142 -7.46 -0.84 12.54
C ILE A 142 -7.90 0.26 13.51
N LYS A 143 -8.95 1.03 13.17
CA LYS A 143 -9.54 2.10 13.99
C LYS A 143 -8.56 3.23 14.35
N LYS A 144 -7.53 3.45 13.52
CA LYS A 144 -6.58 4.56 13.67
C LYS A 144 -7.15 5.89 13.18
N ILE A 145 -8.02 5.85 12.17
CA ILE A 145 -8.84 6.98 11.73
C ILE A 145 -10.32 6.58 11.67
N SER A 146 -11.23 7.56 11.73
CA SER A 146 -12.66 7.27 11.68
C SER A 146 -13.19 7.16 10.24
N ARG A 147 -14.11 6.22 10.02
CA ARG A 147 -14.83 6.05 8.75
C ARG A 147 -15.43 7.37 8.25
N ASP A 148 -16.10 8.14 9.10
CA ASP A 148 -16.71 9.42 8.72
C ASP A 148 -15.69 10.46 8.25
N THR A 149 -14.51 10.51 8.88
CA THR A 149 -13.43 11.42 8.43
C THR A 149 -12.91 11.00 7.08
N THR A 150 -12.78 9.68 6.85
CA THR A 150 -12.31 9.12 5.58
C THR A 150 -13.33 9.30 4.46
N ILE A 151 -14.62 9.00 4.68
CA ILE A 151 -15.69 9.22 3.69
C ILE A 151 -15.79 10.70 3.31
N ARG A 152 -15.68 11.61 4.28
CA ARG A 152 -15.63 13.04 3.96
C ARG A 152 -14.45 13.35 3.04
N TYR A 153 -13.25 12.87 3.37
CA TYR A 153 -12.04 13.03 2.56
C TYR A 153 -12.18 12.43 1.15
N PHE A 154 -12.78 11.24 1.02
CA PHE A 154 -13.06 10.62 -0.27
C PHE A 154 -14.06 11.44 -1.11
N GLY A 155 -15.06 12.04 -0.45
CA GLY A 155 -15.92 13.04 -1.09
C GLY A 155 -15.13 14.25 -1.61
N GLU A 156 -14.06 14.66 -0.92
CA GLU A 156 -13.16 15.72 -1.37
C GLU A 156 -12.38 15.32 -2.63
N LEU A 157 -11.83 14.11 -2.64
CA LEU A 157 -11.14 13.54 -3.80
C LEU A 157 -12.06 13.48 -5.04
N LEU A 158 -13.26 12.91 -4.88
CA LEU A 158 -14.25 12.80 -5.95
C LEU A 158 -14.60 14.16 -6.57
N ASN A 159 -14.73 15.20 -5.75
CA ASN A 159 -15.22 16.48 -6.23
C ASN A 159 -14.11 17.41 -6.71
N TYR A 160 -12.97 17.50 -6.00
CA TYR A 160 -11.99 18.56 -6.25
C TYR A 160 -10.51 18.18 -6.14
N ARG A 161 -10.13 17.20 -5.31
CA ARG A 161 -8.71 16.96 -5.03
C ARG A 161 -8.04 15.95 -5.96
N LEU A 162 -8.76 14.91 -6.41
CA LEU A 162 -8.19 13.94 -7.35
C LEU A 162 -8.21 14.51 -8.76
N GLU A 163 -7.10 14.31 -9.47
CA GLU A 163 -6.90 14.75 -10.86
C GLU A 163 -8.02 14.24 -11.77
N LYS A 164 -8.59 15.11 -12.61
CA LYS A 164 -9.75 14.79 -13.47
C LYS A 164 -9.32 14.10 -14.77
N SER A 165 -8.50 13.07 -14.62
CA SER A 165 -8.07 12.16 -15.69
C SER A 165 -8.45 10.72 -15.28
N PRO A 166 -9.06 9.92 -16.19
CA PRO A 166 -9.35 8.53 -15.91
C PRO A 166 -8.05 7.79 -15.57
N SER A 167 -8.05 7.04 -14.47
CA SER A 167 -6.87 6.31 -14.00
C SER A 167 -7.25 5.31 -12.91
N PHE A 168 -6.38 4.35 -12.63
CA PHE A 168 -6.58 3.35 -11.58
C PHE A 168 -6.80 3.95 -10.18
N ALA A 169 -6.35 5.19 -9.94
CA ALA A 169 -6.65 5.92 -8.71
C ALA A 169 -8.14 6.22 -8.54
N TRP A 170 -8.88 6.46 -9.62
CA TRP A 170 -10.34 6.61 -9.57
C TRP A 170 -11.03 5.30 -9.26
N ASP A 171 -10.60 4.22 -9.89
CA ASP A 171 -11.17 2.89 -9.71
C ASP A 171 -11.01 2.42 -8.26
N SER A 172 -9.78 2.56 -7.74
CA SER A 172 -9.44 2.32 -6.34
C SER A 172 -10.23 3.23 -5.38
N LEU A 173 -10.46 4.50 -5.74
CA LEU A 173 -11.28 5.40 -4.91
C LEU A 173 -12.73 4.91 -4.79
N ILE A 174 -13.35 4.45 -5.89
CA ILE A 174 -14.71 3.91 -5.81
C ILE A 174 -14.73 2.63 -4.97
N ALA A 175 -13.79 1.71 -5.20
CA ALA A 175 -13.68 0.49 -4.40
C ALA A 175 -13.47 0.77 -2.91
N ALA A 176 -12.62 1.74 -2.56
CA ALA A 176 -12.37 2.15 -1.19
C ALA A 176 -13.61 2.77 -0.52
N ILE A 177 -14.41 3.53 -1.27
CA ILE A 177 -15.69 4.05 -0.76
C ILE A 177 -16.70 2.91 -0.55
N CYS A 178 -16.73 1.93 -1.46
CA CYS A 178 -17.57 0.73 -1.33
C CYS A 178 -17.20 -0.10 -0.10
N ALA A 179 -15.92 -0.30 0.18
CA ALA A 179 -15.43 -0.98 1.38
C ALA A 179 -15.85 -0.27 2.69
N LEU A 180 -16.12 1.04 2.63
CA LEU A 180 -16.57 1.85 3.77
C LEU A 180 -18.06 2.21 3.72
N TYR A 181 -18.83 1.49 2.90
CA TYR A 181 -20.23 1.74 2.57
C TYR A 181 -20.46 3.08 1.82
N PRO A 182 -20.96 3.06 0.56
CA PRO A 182 -20.84 4.19 -0.36
C PRO A 182 -22.02 5.20 -0.35
N ALA A 183 -23.07 4.95 0.44
CA ALA A 183 -24.36 5.63 0.28
C ALA A 183 -24.29 7.18 0.33
N GLU A 184 -23.49 7.77 1.22
CA GLU A 184 -23.37 9.24 1.31
C GLU A 184 -22.75 9.87 0.06
N LEU A 185 -21.95 9.10 -0.68
CA LEU A 185 -21.23 9.57 -1.85
C LEU A 185 -21.85 9.08 -3.17
N PHE A 186 -23.04 8.45 -3.15
CA PHE A 186 -23.69 7.93 -4.35
C PHE A 186 -23.78 8.94 -5.50
N TYR A 187 -24.17 10.19 -5.21
CA TYR A 187 -24.29 11.23 -6.23
C TYR A 187 -22.93 11.69 -6.78
N PRO A 188 -21.91 12.02 -5.95
CA PRO A 188 -20.53 12.20 -6.41
C PRO A 188 -19.97 11.04 -7.23
N ILE A 189 -20.20 9.79 -6.81
CA ILE A 189 -19.78 8.59 -7.55
C ILE A 189 -20.45 8.55 -8.93
N SER A 190 -21.78 8.73 -8.99
CA SER A 190 -22.53 8.78 -10.24
C SER A 190 -21.99 9.84 -11.21
N LYS A 191 -21.53 10.99 -10.71
CA LYS A 191 -20.87 12.00 -11.56
C LYS A 191 -19.54 11.52 -12.13
N ALA A 192 -18.72 10.82 -11.35
CA ALA A 192 -17.45 10.28 -11.81
C ALA A 192 -17.64 9.28 -12.96
N PHE A 193 -18.61 8.37 -12.83
CA PHE A 193 -18.99 7.43 -13.89
C PHE A 193 -19.50 8.14 -15.15
N ASN A 194 -20.42 9.11 -15.00
CA ASN A 194 -20.93 9.87 -16.15
C ASN A 194 -19.84 10.70 -16.85
N ALA A 195 -18.79 11.10 -16.13
CA ALA A 195 -17.63 11.79 -16.68
C ALA A 195 -16.60 10.84 -17.32
N GLY A 196 -16.82 9.53 -17.29
CA GLY A 196 -15.90 8.53 -17.84
C GLY A 196 -14.58 8.43 -17.08
N LEU A 197 -14.56 8.78 -15.79
CA LEU A 197 -13.35 8.78 -14.97
C LEU A 197 -13.02 7.40 -14.37
N VAL A 198 -13.96 6.45 -14.41
CA VAL A 198 -13.87 5.13 -13.78
C VAL A 198 -13.90 4.05 -14.86
N ASP A 199 -13.01 3.08 -14.76
CA ASP A 199 -13.03 1.85 -15.56
C ASP A 199 -14.16 0.92 -15.05
N ILE A 200 -15.22 0.84 -15.86
CA ILE A 200 -16.39 0.01 -15.57
C ILE A 200 -16.12 -1.49 -15.55
N THR A 201 -14.96 -1.94 -16.06
CA THR A 201 -14.53 -3.34 -16.02
C THR A 201 -13.89 -3.71 -14.69
N PHE A 202 -13.40 -2.72 -13.94
CA PHE A 202 -12.88 -2.89 -12.59
C PHE A 202 -14.01 -2.79 -11.55
N ILE A 203 -14.84 -1.74 -11.64
CA ILE A 203 -15.98 -1.53 -10.75
C ILE A 203 -17.10 -0.80 -11.47
N SER A 204 -18.32 -1.33 -11.37
CA SER A 204 -19.48 -0.80 -12.06
C SER A 204 -20.41 -0.01 -11.12
N MET A 205 -21.28 0.82 -11.70
CA MET A 205 -22.37 1.44 -10.94
C MET A 205 -23.36 0.42 -10.38
N GLU A 206 -23.46 -0.77 -10.99
CA GLU A 206 -24.30 -1.85 -10.46
C GLU A 206 -23.72 -2.38 -9.15
N ASP A 207 -22.40 -2.60 -9.07
CA ASP A 207 -21.71 -3.02 -7.84
C ASP A 207 -21.95 -2.02 -6.69
N VAL A 208 -21.78 -0.72 -6.97
CA VAL A 208 -22.06 0.36 -6.00
C VAL A 208 -23.52 0.29 -5.53
N THR A 209 -24.46 0.07 -6.45
CA THR A 209 -25.89 0.02 -6.14
C THR A 209 -26.25 -1.22 -5.32
N ASN A 210 -25.65 -2.37 -5.64
CA ASN A 210 -25.86 -3.62 -4.93
C ASN A 210 -25.40 -3.49 -3.48
N ILE A 211 -24.21 -2.92 -3.24
CA ILE A 211 -23.71 -2.66 -1.87
C ILE A 211 -24.67 -1.76 -1.08
N ILE A 212 -25.22 -0.70 -1.69
CA ILE A 212 -26.19 0.18 -1.00
C ILE A 212 -27.48 -0.56 -0.63
N ASN A 213 -27.91 -1.50 -1.46
CA ASN A 213 -29.18 -2.21 -1.26
C ASN A 213 -29.05 -3.43 -0.35
N GLU A 214 -27.88 -4.08 -0.34
CA GLU A 214 -27.67 -5.39 0.28
C GLU A 214 -26.87 -5.31 1.58
N GLU A 215 -26.02 -4.30 1.74
CA GLU A 215 -25.12 -4.14 2.89
C GLU A 215 -25.50 -2.97 3.81
N THR A 216 -24.90 -2.93 4.99
CA THR A 216 -24.96 -1.79 5.91
C THR A 216 -23.55 -1.30 6.22
N THR A 217 -23.44 -0.10 6.80
CA THR A 217 -22.16 0.38 7.34
C THR A 217 -21.52 -0.64 8.29
N GLU A 218 -22.31 -1.27 9.15
CA GLU A 218 -21.82 -2.28 10.09
C GLU A 218 -21.31 -3.55 9.40
N SER A 219 -21.99 -4.07 8.37
CA SER A 219 -21.53 -5.29 7.68
C SER A 219 -20.24 -5.05 6.91
N CYS A 220 -20.14 -3.95 6.16
CA CYS A 220 -18.90 -3.58 5.47
C CYS A 220 -17.73 -3.41 6.46
N LEU A 221 -17.96 -2.77 7.61
CA LEU A 221 -16.92 -2.62 8.63
C LEU A 221 -16.58 -3.94 9.33
N GLN A 222 -17.54 -4.86 9.49
CA GLN A 222 -17.25 -6.19 10.04
C GLN A 222 -16.39 -7.02 9.09
N GLU A 223 -16.66 -6.98 7.79
CA GLU A 223 -15.84 -7.62 6.76
C GLU A 223 -14.41 -7.07 6.81
N LEU A 224 -14.27 -5.73 6.80
CA LEU A 224 -12.98 -5.06 6.94
C LEU A 224 -12.21 -5.47 8.20
N LEU A 225 -12.90 -5.62 9.34
CA LEU A 225 -12.29 -6.01 10.62
C LEU A 225 -11.89 -7.50 10.69
N SER A 226 -12.47 -8.34 9.83
CA SER A 226 -12.25 -9.80 9.87
C SER A 226 -10.93 -10.24 9.22
N SER A 227 -10.27 -9.33 8.49
CA SER A 227 -8.94 -9.52 7.91
C SER A 227 -7.97 -8.57 8.62
N PRO A 228 -7.07 -9.03 9.52
CA PRO A 228 -6.11 -8.14 10.16
C PRO A 228 -5.07 -7.64 9.14
N GLU A 229 -5.35 -6.47 8.57
CA GLU A 229 -4.81 -5.89 7.32
C GLU A 229 -3.42 -5.22 7.39
N LEU A 230 -2.72 -5.28 8.51
CA LEU A 230 -1.35 -4.75 8.58
C LEU A 230 -0.34 -5.87 8.40
N ILE A 231 0.89 -5.50 8.02
CA ILE A 231 2.01 -6.45 7.95
C ILE A 231 2.36 -6.85 9.38
N ASN A 232 1.92 -8.02 9.85
CA ASN A 232 2.12 -8.47 11.22
C ASN A 232 3.28 -9.47 11.37
N ASP A 233 3.51 -10.26 10.32
CA ASP A 233 4.57 -11.25 10.26
C ASP A 233 5.15 -11.27 8.85
N THR A 234 6.32 -10.66 8.68
CA THR A 234 7.02 -10.59 7.39
C THR A 234 7.30 -11.99 6.85
N LEU A 235 7.62 -12.96 7.70
CA LEU A 235 7.91 -14.31 7.23
C LEU A 235 6.65 -14.94 6.64
N GLU A 236 5.52 -14.85 7.36
CA GLU A 236 4.24 -15.38 6.89
C GLU A 236 3.78 -14.71 5.60
N GLU A 237 3.94 -13.38 5.47
CA GLU A 237 3.62 -12.68 4.22
C GLU A 237 4.46 -13.23 3.06
N MET A 238 5.78 -13.34 3.24
CA MET A 238 6.67 -13.84 2.18
C MET A 238 6.43 -15.31 1.83
N GLU A 239 6.00 -16.13 2.79
CA GLU A 239 5.59 -17.50 2.52
C GLU A 239 4.36 -17.59 1.63
N LYS A 240 3.34 -16.76 1.88
CA LYS A 240 2.12 -16.70 1.05
C LYS A 240 2.45 -16.32 -0.40
N TRP A 241 3.34 -15.34 -0.59
CA TRP A 241 3.82 -14.96 -1.92
C TRP A 241 4.41 -16.15 -2.70
N LEU A 242 5.16 -17.03 -2.04
CA LEU A 242 5.74 -18.21 -2.68
C LEU A 242 4.72 -19.32 -2.96
N GLU A 243 3.63 -19.37 -2.19
CA GLU A 243 2.52 -20.28 -2.48
C GLU A 243 1.72 -19.82 -3.71
N ASP A 244 1.49 -18.52 -3.83
CA ASP A 244 0.76 -17.92 -4.95
C ASP A 244 1.61 -17.82 -6.23
N PHE A 245 2.93 -17.61 -6.09
CA PHE A 245 3.89 -17.47 -7.16
C PHE A 245 5.13 -18.34 -6.91
N PRO A 246 5.02 -19.67 -7.12
CA PRO A 246 6.13 -20.59 -6.86
C PRO A 246 7.32 -20.28 -7.76
N ILE A 247 8.51 -20.25 -7.16
CA ILE A 247 9.78 -20.16 -7.90
C ILE A 247 9.92 -21.45 -8.71
N GLU A 248 9.91 -21.33 -10.04
CA GLU A 248 10.14 -22.48 -10.92
C GLU A 248 11.57 -23.03 -10.72
N PRO A 249 11.75 -24.36 -10.62
CA PRO A 249 13.02 -25.01 -10.32
C PRO A 249 14.08 -24.93 -11.44
#